data_AF-A0A6G3ZQE6-F1
#
_entry.id   AF-A0A6G3ZQE6-F1
#
_cell.length_a   1.000
_cell.length_b   1.000
_cell.length_c   1.000
_cell.angle_alpha   90.00
_cell.angle_beta   90.00
_cell.angle_gamma   90.00
#
_symmetry.space_group_name_H-M   'P 1'
#
loop_
_entity.id
_entity.type
_entity.pdbx_description
1 polymer ?
#
loop_
_entity_poly.entity_id
_entity_poly.type
_entity_poly.pdbx_seq_one_letter_code
_entity_poly.pdbx_strand_id
1 'polypeptide(L)'
;MTRITQSTRLEQVEHILGSRTNILDFAVKGENDYYTWDESEDADWTIEDVDYVENVEEDRFILYLQGEYFTCDIEASREEGNKGPVRCWCEESKDK
;
A
#
# COMPACT_ATOMS: atom_id res chain seq x y z
N MET A 1 -12.82 -2.86 -6.42
CA MET A 1 -11.34 -3.03 -6.38
C MET A 1 -10.75 -2.54 -7.69
N THR A 2 -9.94 -1.49 -7.61
CA THR A 2 -9.29 -0.86 -8.75
C THR A 2 -7.85 -1.37 -8.82
N ARG A 3 -7.49 -2.10 -9.89
CA ARG A 3 -6.11 -2.59 -10.05
C ARG A 3 -5.18 -1.47 -10.48
N ILE A 4 -4.04 -1.38 -9.81
CA ILE A 4 -2.94 -0.49 -10.18
C ILE A 4 -2.13 -1.17 -11.29
N THR A 5 -2.16 -0.60 -12.49
CA THR A 5 -1.50 -1.15 -13.70
C THR A 5 -0.46 -0.21 -14.30
N GLN A 6 -0.31 0.97 -13.70
CA GLN A 6 0.64 2.01 -14.08
C GLN A 6 1.09 2.72 -12.83
N SER A 7 2.29 3.34 -12.88
CA SER A 7 2.83 4.03 -11.72
C SER A 7 1.82 5.06 -11.20
N THR A 8 1.52 4.98 -9.92
CA THR A 8 0.52 5.83 -9.28
C THR A 8 1.02 6.28 -7.92
N ARG A 9 0.60 7.48 -7.53
CA ARG A 9 0.78 8.01 -6.18
C ARG A 9 -0.59 8.03 -5.52
N LEU A 10 -0.73 7.29 -4.43
CA LEU A 10 -1.92 7.32 -3.59
C LEU A 10 -1.65 8.24 -2.40
N GLU A 11 -2.47 9.26 -2.24
CA GLU A 11 -2.45 10.16 -1.10
C GLU A 11 -3.60 9.80 -0.17
N GLN A 12 -3.48 10.16 1.11
CA GLN A 12 -4.50 9.92 2.12
C GLN A 12 -4.85 8.43 2.35
N VAL A 13 -3.86 7.54 2.28
CA VAL A 13 -4.06 6.13 2.58
C VAL A 13 -4.26 5.95 4.10
N GLU A 14 -5.30 5.23 4.50
CA GLU A 14 -5.69 5.00 5.91
C GLU A 14 -5.02 3.75 6.48
N HIS A 15 -5.02 2.67 5.71
CA HIS A 15 -4.38 1.40 6.07
C HIS A 15 -4.08 0.58 4.83
N ILE A 16 -3.18 -0.39 4.98
CA ILE A 16 -2.83 -1.35 3.92
C ILE A 16 -3.26 -2.74 4.40
N LEU A 17 -4.05 -3.43 3.59
CA LEU A 17 -4.32 -4.85 3.79
C LEU A 17 -3.34 -5.64 2.92
N GLY A 18 -2.46 -6.42 3.57
CA GLY A 18 -1.54 -7.31 2.90
C GLY A 18 -1.99 -8.76 2.97
N SER A 19 -1.71 -9.53 1.91
CA SER A 19 -1.89 -10.99 1.89
C SER A 19 -0.55 -11.72 1.74
N ARG A 20 -0.51 -13.00 2.11
CA ARG A 20 0.63 -13.89 1.81
C ARG A 20 0.87 -14.14 0.33
N THR A 21 -0.09 -13.82 -0.54
CA THR A 21 0.09 -13.90 -2.01
C THR A 21 0.64 -12.59 -2.58
N ASN A 22 1.25 -11.77 -1.71
CA ASN A 22 1.87 -10.51 -2.03
C ASN A 22 0.95 -9.50 -2.75
N ILE A 23 -0.32 -9.54 -2.37
CA ILE A 23 -1.29 -8.52 -2.76
C ILE A 23 -1.29 -7.45 -1.66
N LEU A 24 -1.24 -6.18 -2.09
CA LEU A 24 -1.43 -5.03 -1.21
C LEU A 24 -2.68 -4.27 -1.66
N ASP A 25 -3.67 -4.19 -0.77
CA ASP A 25 -4.88 -3.40 -0.94
C ASP A 25 -4.77 -2.12 -0.10
N PHE A 26 -4.86 -0.96 -0.76
CA PHE A 26 -4.75 0.36 -0.14
C PHE A 26 -6.15 0.96 0.06
N ALA A 27 -6.51 1.26 1.31
CA ALA A 27 -7.70 2.03 1.63
C ALA A 27 -7.38 3.52 1.58
N VAL A 28 -8.03 4.26 0.68
CA VAL A 28 -7.83 5.72 0.54
C VAL A 28 -9.03 6.45 1.11
N LYS A 29 -8.78 7.48 1.93
CA LYS A 29 -9.84 8.29 2.54
C LYS A 29 -10.77 8.89 1.47
N GLY A 30 -12.07 8.71 1.64
CA GLY A 30 -13.08 9.28 0.75
C GLY A 30 -13.33 8.47 -0.51
N GLU A 31 -12.52 7.44 -0.77
CA GLU A 31 -12.76 6.45 -1.80
C GLU A 31 -13.59 5.29 -1.22
N ASN A 32 -14.53 4.77 -2.01
CA ASN A 32 -15.38 3.64 -1.57
C ASN A 32 -14.78 2.28 -1.92
N ASP A 33 -13.65 2.26 -2.63
CA ASP A 33 -13.01 1.06 -3.15
C ASP A 33 -11.53 1.02 -2.75
N TYR A 34 -11.01 -0.20 -2.64
CA TYR A 34 -9.57 -0.43 -2.48
C TYR A 34 -8.85 -0.32 -3.82
N TYR A 35 -7.65 0.24 -3.78
CA TYR A 35 -6.67 0.13 -4.84
C TYR A 35 -5.84 -1.13 -4.60
N THR A 36 -5.80 -2.02 -5.57
CA THR A 36 -5.12 -3.30 -5.45
C THR A 36 -3.83 -3.26 -6.25
N TRP A 37 -2.72 -3.48 -5.57
CA TRP A 37 -1.44 -3.82 -6.16
C TRP A 37 -1.26 -5.33 -6.06
N ASP A 38 -1.12 -5.96 -7.23
CA ASP A 38 -0.93 -7.39 -7.40
C ASP A 38 0.40 -7.58 -8.14
N GLU A 39 1.30 -8.33 -7.52
CA GLU A 39 2.68 -8.42 -7.96
C GLU A 39 2.99 -9.61 -8.88
N SER A 40 4.19 -9.59 -9.45
CA SER A 40 4.91 -10.78 -9.91
C SER A 40 5.86 -11.31 -8.83
N GLU A 41 6.25 -12.59 -8.86
CA GLU A 41 7.09 -13.27 -7.85
C GLU A 41 8.43 -12.57 -7.48
N ASP A 42 8.90 -11.62 -8.29
CA ASP A 42 10.14 -10.84 -8.09
C ASP A 42 9.92 -9.42 -7.55
N ALA A 43 8.71 -9.05 -7.11
CA ALA A 43 8.45 -7.69 -6.67
C ALA A 43 8.90 -7.44 -5.23
N ASP A 44 9.36 -6.22 -5.00
CA ASP A 44 9.78 -5.73 -3.69
C ASP A 44 8.80 -4.67 -3.19
N TRP A 45 8.57 -4.61 -1.88
CA TRP A 45 7.84 -3.50 -1.25
C TRP A 45 8.51 -3.11 0.06
N THR A 46 8.36 -1.83 0.44
CA THR A 46 8.87 -1.29 1.69
C THR A 46 7.87 -0.31 2.25
N ILE A 47 7.46 -0.53 3.49
CA ILE A 47 6.51 0.31 4.19
C ILE A 47 7.23 0.82 5.44
N GLU A 48 7.44 2.13 5.51
CA GLU A 48 8.09 2.81 6.62
C GLU A 48 7.03 3.32 7.60
N ASP A 49 7.43 3.74 8.81
CA ASP A 49 6.54 4.35 9.81
C ASP A 49 5.33 3.50 10.23
N VAL A 50 5.45 2.17 10.20
CA VAL A 50 4.41 1.25 10.69
C VAL A 50 4.28 1.39 12.21
N ASP A 51 3.09 1.76 12.68
CA ASP A 51 2.76 1.84 14.10
C ASP A 51 2.30 0.50 14.65
N TYR A 52 1.37 -0.12 13.92
CA TYR A 52 0.71 -1.34 14.37
C TYR A 52 0.44 -2.29 13.21
N VAL A 53 0.65 -3.58 13.47
CA VAL A 53 0.32 -4.67 12.56
C VAL A 53 -0.72 -5.54 13.22
N GLU A 54 -1.89 -5.66 12.59
CA GLU A 54 -2.98 -6.51 13.03
C GLU A 54 -3.02 -7.79 12.19
N ASN A 55 -2.93 -8.95 12.82
CA ASN A 55 -3.24 -10.20 12.15
C ASN A 55 -4.76 -10.41 12.18
N VAL A 56 -5.40 -10.30 11.01
CA VAL A 56 -6.87 -10.37 10.91
C VAL A 56 -7.38 -11.74 10.49
N GLU A 57 -6.60 -12.49 9.70
CA GLU A 57 -6.89 -13.87 9.30
C GLU A 57 -5.61 -14.67 9.01
N GLU A 58 -5.75 -15.98 8.75
CA GLU A 58 -4.64 -16.94 8.59
C GLU A 58 -3.57 -16.50 7.57
N ASP A 59 -3.96 -15.73 6.56
CA ASP A 59 -3.08 -15.23 5.49
C ASP A 59 -3.21 -13.73 5.21
N ARG A 60 -3.81 -12.95 6.14
CA ARG A 60 -4.05 -11.52 5.96
C ARG A 60 -3.62 -10.70 7.17
N PHE A 61 -3.04 -9.54 6.91
CA PHE A 61 -2.65 -8.57 7.93
C PHE A 61 -3.04 -7.16 7.50
N ILE A 62 -3.34 -6.30 8.48
CA ILE A 62 -3.54 -4.88 8.27
C ILE A 62 -2.34 -4.13 8.86
N LEU A 63 -1.78 -3.23 8.06
CA LEU A 63 -0.76 -2.28 8.48
C LEU A 63 -1.40 -0.92 8.73
N TYR A 64 -1.22 -0.44 9.96
CA TYR A 64 -1.54 0.92 10.36
C TYR A 64 -0.23 1.69 10.57
N LEU A 65 -0.09 2.83 9.92
CA LEU A 65 1.08 3.70 10.05
C LEU A 65 0.86 4.74 11.16
N GLN A 66 1.95 5.39 11.62
CA GLN A 66 1.93 6.32 12.75
C GLN A 66 1.10 7.60 12.55
N GLY A 67 0.72 7.92 11.31
CA GLY A 67 -0.09 9.10 10.96
C GLY A 67 -1.58 8.79 10.76
N GLU A 68 -2.43 9.82 10.77
CA GLU A 68 -3.86 9.65 10.37
C GLU A 68 -3.98 9.18 8.92
N TYR A 69 -3.02 9.56 8.08
CA TYR A 69 -2.91 9.16 6.69
C TYR A 69 -1.45 9.09 6.25
N PHE A 70 -1.17 8.32 5.19
CA PHE A 70 0.14 8.25 4.57
C PHE A 70 0.07 8.32 3.04
N THR A 71 1.23 8.51 2.42
CA THR A 71 1.39 8.59 0.97
C THR A 71 2.12 7.34 0.50
N CYS A 72 1.63 6.72 -0.57
CA CYS A 72 2.26 5.58 -1.23
C CYS A 72 2.61 5.91 -2.67
N ASP A 73 3.90 5.85 -3.01
CA ASP A 73 4.36 5.79 -4.40
C ASP A 73 4.46 4.32 -4.82
N ILE A 74 3.78 4.00 -5.90
CA ILE A 74 3.67 2.64 -6.42
C ILE A 74 4.22 2.67 -7.84
N GLU A 75 5.41 2.11 -8.04
CA GLU A 75 5.96 1.96 -9.38
C GLU A 75 5.40 0.69 -10.05
N ALA A 76 4.87 0.84 -11.26
CA ALA A 76 4.39 -0.27 -12.06
C ALA A 76 5.08 -0.26 -13.42
N SER A 77 5.77 -1.35 -13.77
CA SER A 77 6.23 -1.57 -15.13
C SER A 77 5.04 -1.98 -16.01
N ARG A 78 5.03 -1.57 -17.28
CA ARG A 78 3.99 -1.95 -18.25
C ARG A 78 4.02 -3.44 -18.65
N GLU A 79 4.91 -4.23 -18.05
CA GLU A 79 4.99 -5.66 -18.24
C GLU A 79 3.90 -6.38 -17.42
N GLU A 80 3.67 -7.66 -17.70
CA GLU A 80 2.69 -8.47 -16.97
C GLU A 80 3.13 -8.61 -15.50
N GLY A 81 2.29 -8.13 -14.57
CA GLY A 81 2.59 -8.07 -13.13
C GLY A 81 3.32 -6.79 -12.70
N ASN A 82 2.99 -6.26 -11.52
CA ASN A 82 3.72 -5.11 -10.99
C ASN A 82 5.08 -5.57 -10.43
N LYS A 83 6.17 -5.09 -11.05
CA LYS A 83 7.56 -5.37 -10.63
C LYS A 83 8.19 -4.25 -9.79
N GLY A 84 7.59 -3.07 -9.78
CA GLY A 84 8.21 -1.87 -9.21
C GLY A 84 7.91 -1.74 -7.71
N PRO A 85 8.79 -1.07 -6.96
CA PRO A 85 8.66 -1.02 -5.52
C PRO A 85 7.44 -0.22 -5.09
N VAL A 86 6.69 -0.76 -4.14
CA VAL A 86 5.75 0.02 -3.33
C VAL A 86 6.55 0.69 -2.21
N ARG A 87 6.41 2.01 -2.08
CA ARG A 87 6.98 2.79 -0.98
C ARG A 87 5.89 3.60 -0.32
N CYS A 88 5.67 3.35 0.96
CA CYS A 88 4.70 4.10 1.76
C CYS A 88 5.39 4.73 2.97
N TRP A 89 5.07 6.00 3.23
CA TRP A 89 5.62 6.76 4.35
C TRP A 89 4.60 7.77 4.88
N CYS A 90 4.71 8.09 6.16
CA CYS A 90 3.97 9.21 6.71
C CYS A 90 4.60 10.51 6.21
N GLU A 91 3.84 11.36 5.53
CA GLU A 91 4.28 12.74 5.36
C GLU A 91 4.24 13.39 6.74
N GLU A 92 5.39 13.43 7.42
CA GLU A 92 5.59 14.26 8.60
C GLU A 92 5.07 15.65 8.23
N SER A 93 3.96 16.04 8.84
CA SER A 93 3.53 17.43 8.81
C SER A 93 4.69 18.22 9.38
N LYS A 94 5.45 18.90 8.52
CA LYS A 94 6.59 19.77 8.87
C LYS A 94 6.14 21.01 9.64
N ASP A 95 5.28 20.86 10.64
CA ASP A 95 4.78 21.96 11.45
C ASP A 95 4.43 21.47 12.86
N LYS A 96 5.47 21.35 13.70
CA LYS A 96 5.52 22.03 15.01
C LYS A 96 6.86 21.91 15.73
#